data_AF-A0A4R6TFG7-F1
#
_entry.id   AF-A0A4R6TFG7-F1
#
_cell.length_a   1.000
_cell.length_b   1.000
_cell.length_c   1.000
_cell.angle_alpha   90.00
_cell.angle_beta   90.00
_cell.angle_gamma   90.00
#
_symmetry.space_group_name_H-M   'P 1'
#
loop_
_entity.id
_entity.type
_entity.pdbx_description
1 polymer ?
#
loop_
_entity_poly.entity_id
_entity_poly.type
_entity_poly.pdbx_seq_one_letter_code
_entity_poly.pdbx_strand_id
1 'polypeptide(L)'
;MKKFQNKLLGSILAGIVLVFAACEDSNEIVDQIVSGTERGAVLRTLNVLSNEIAIQSDGSIAPGQSFGVELEYQDHEDGDLLAEVEVYVGYRDNTAGGTDNDKAQVLATTIPASSFSTGERGLPVVSYSISGDEMLSALGLPSSEVEGGDQFEIRFEAVLTDGRRYSFADNSGTITGSYFSSPFLYTATVVCAPSKPTAGVWSLAMQDSYGDGWNGAAVLVTIDGETTAYSLDSIGEAVAGVATFVVDADDEVISVQYQSGDWDSEVTFQLTSANGNTVVDAGPSPSAGVELLDYCPDNL
;
A
#
# COMPACT_ATOMS: atom_id res chain seq x y z
N MET A 1 19.60 88.28 32.80
CA MET A 1 20.22 87.32 33.74
C MET A 1 19.14 86.75 34.66
N LYS A 2 19.12 85.42 34.82
CA LYS A 2 18.35 84.60 35.76
C LYS A 2 16.81 84.68 35.69
N LYS A 3 16.21 83.71 34.99
CA LYS A 3 14.83 83.25 35.22
C LYS A 3 14.91 81.84 35.81
N PHE A 4 14.44 81.66 37.03
CA PHE A 4 13.77 80.44 37.47
C PHE A 4 12.86 80.83 38.63
N GLN A 5 11.56 80.85 38.35
CA GLN A 5 10.51 80.95 39.34
C GLN A 5 9.44 79.90 39.06
N ASN A 6 8.86 79.46 40.17
CA ASN A 6 7.59 78.76 40.38
C ASN A 6 7.69 77.23 40.41
N LYS A 7 7.71 76.63 41.61
CA LYS A 7 6.67 76.50 42.67
C LYS A 7 5.61 75.45 42.32
N LEU A 8 5.71 74.33 43.04
CA LEU A 8 4.66 73.35 43.34
C LEU A 8 3.37 74.04 43.82
N LEU A 9 2.20 73.63 43.29
CA LEU A 9 1.11 73.00 44.05
C LEU A 9 -0.09 72.61 43.15
N GLY A 10 -0.49 71.33 43.20
CA GLY A 10 -1.88 70.84 43.26
C GLY A 10 -2.78 70.89 42.01
N SER A 11 -3.11 69.72 41.44
CA SER A 11 -4.49 69.18 41.42
C SER A 11 -4.65 67.96 40.49
N ILE A 12 -5.32 66.96 41.07
CA ILE A 12 -6.19 65.90 40.52
C ILE A 12 -6.70 66.14 39.07
N LEU A 13 -6.77 65.05 38.29
CA LEU A 13 -7.81 64.66 37.29
C LEU A 13 -7.26 64.24 35.91
N ALA A 14 -7.90 63.21 35.34
CA ALA A 14 -7.83 62.70 33.96
C ALA A 14 -6.75 61.66 33.60
N GLY A 15 -6.81 60.50 34.25
CA GLY A 15 -6.36 59.23 33.66
C GLY A 15 -7.58 58.38 33.32
N ILE A 16 -8.10 58.52 32.10
CA ILE A 16 -8.94 57.60 31.30
C ILE A 16 -9.53 58.45 30.17
N VAL A 17 -8.97 58.32 28.97
CA VAL A 17 -9.70 58.53 27.71
C VAL A 17 -9.38 57.32 26.86
N LEU A 18 -10.42 56.51 26.65
CA LEU A 18 -10.50 55.44 25.66
C LEU A 18 -10.05 55.96 24.28
N VAL A 19 -9.12 55.27 23.65
CA VAL A 19 -9.09 55.16 22.18
C VAL A 19 -9.32 53.69 21.85
N PHE A 20 -10.58 53.30 21.91
CA PHE A 20 -11.11 52.23 21.07
C PHE A 20 -11.34 52.85 19.70
N ALA A 21 -10.38 52.75 18.79
CA ALA A 21 -10.57 53.06 17.37
C ALA A 21 -9.31 52.63 16.59
N ALA A 22 -9.19 51.33 16.30
CA ALA A 22 -8.50 50.77 15.12
C ALA A 22 -8.53 49.23 15.14
N CYS A 23 -9.73 48.64 15.17
CA CYS A 23 -9.99 47.46 14.34
C CYS A 23 -10.98 47.98 13.30
N GLU A 24 -10.46 48.64 12.27
CA GLU A 24 -11.21 48.78 11.05
C GLU A 24 -11.11 47.41 10.39
N ASP A 25 -12.23 46.70 10.27
CA ASP A 25 -12.31 45.49 9.44
C ASP A 25 -11.84 45.90 8.05
N SER A 26 -10.60 45.58 7.71
CA SER A 26 -10.04 45.92 6.41
C SER A 26 -10.75 45.05 5.38
N ASN A 27 -11.70 45.63 4.65
CA ASN A 27 -12.39 44.98 3.54
C ASN A 27 -11.46 44.93 2.30
N GLU A 28 -10.30 44.31 2.46
CA GLU A 28 -9.32 44.14 1.40
C GLU A 28 -9.82 43.14 0.37
N ILE A 29 -9.45 43.36 -0.89
CA ILE A 29 -9.79 42.43 -1.99
C ILE A 29 -9.28 41.01 -1.69
N VAL A 30 -8.18 40.90 -0.93
CA VAL A 30 -7.65 39.61 -0.46
C VAL A 30 -8.63 38.92 0.50
N ASP A 31 -9.26 39.63 1.44
CA ASP A 31 -10.22 39.05 2.37
C ASP A 31 -11.51 38.63 1.64
N GLN A 32 -11.93 39.36 0.61
CA GLN A 32 -13.03 38.94 -0.26
C GLN A 32 -12.68 37.69 -1.08
N ILE A 33 -11.46 37.60 -1.60
CA ILE A 33 -10.97 36.41 -2.33
C ILE A 33 -10.86 35.21 -1.40
N VAL A 34 -10.34 35.37 -0.18
CA VAL A 34 -10.21 34.29 0.81
C VAL A 34 -11.57 33.85 1.34
N SER A 35 -12.52 34.77 1.53
CA SER A 35 -13.90 34.44 1.93
C SER A 35 -14.72 33.75 0.82
N GLY A 36 -14.36 33.98 -0.45
CA GLY A 36 -14.96 33.33 -1.62
C GLY A 36 -14.23 32.07 -2.07
N THR A 37 -13.16 31.65 -1.40
CA THR A 37 -12.42 30.43 -1.73
C THR A 37 -12.98 29.27 -0.91
N GLU A 38 -13.55 28.27 -1.60
CA GLU A 38 -13.99 27.03 -0.97
C GLU A 38 -12.77 26.27 -0.41
N ARG A 39 -12.73 26.13 0.92
CA ARG A 39 -11.67 25.36 1.59
C ARG A 39 -12.03 23.88 1.58
N GLY A 40 -11.18 23.09 0.92
CA GLY A 40 -11.30 21.64 0.85
C GLY A 40 -11.08 20.94 2.18
N ALA A 41 -11.28 19.62 2.17
CA ALA A 41 -10.87 18.73 3.24
C ALA A 41 -9.76 17.80 2.77
N VAL A 42 -8.95 17.33 3.73
CA VAL A 42 -7.82 16.43 3.51
C VAL A 42 -8.05 15.18 4.33
N LEU A 43 -7.84 14.01 3.72
CA LEU A 43 -7.79 12.73 4.40
C LEU A 43 -6.39 12.13 4.21
N ARG A 44 -5.46 12.54 5.07
CA ARG A 44 -4.04 12.24 4.99
C ARG A 44 -3.78 10.77 5.34
N THR A 45 -3.00 10.09 4.51
CA THR A 45 -2.45 8.77 4.84
C THR A 45 -1.37 8.94 5.90
N LEU A 46 -1.59 8.36 7.08
CA LEU A 46 -0.55 8.23 8.10
C LEU A 46 0.29 6.98 7.85
N ASN A 47 -0.37 5.85 7.59
CA ASN A 47 0.27 4.58 7.32
C ASN A 47 -0.59 3.68 6.42
N VAL A 48 0.04 2.91 5.54
CA VAL A 48 -0.61 1.79 4.84
C VAL A 48 -0.21 0.53 5.61
N LEU A 49 -1.20 -0.14 6.20
CA LEU A 49 -0.99 -1.33 7.03
C LEU A 49 -0.86 -2.58 6.17
N SER A 50 -1.67 -2.66 5.12
CA SER A 50 -1.65 -3.75 4.13
C SER A 50 -2.36 -3.32 2.84
N ASN A 51 -1.82 -3.75 1.70
CA ASN A 51 -2.32 -3.43 0.36
C ASN A 51 -2.18 -4.61 -0.62
N GLU A 52 -2.09 -5.82 -0.09
CA GLU A 52 -2.03 -7.07 -0.86
C GLU A 52 -3.08 -8.02 -0.30
N ILE A 53 -3.71 -8.78 -1.20
CA ILE A 53 -4.72 -9.78 -0.88
C ILE A 53 -4.27 -11.10 -1.49
N ALA A 54 -3.80 -12.01 -0.66
CA ALA A 54 -3.40 -13.33 -1.16
C ALA A 54 -4.62 -14.23 -1.43
N ILE A 55 -4.64 -14.91 -2.58
CA ILE A 55 -5.58 -15.99 -2.90
C ILE A 55 -4.89 -17.35 -2.85
N GLN A 56 -5.65 -18.38 -2.50
CA GLN A 56 -5.20 -19.78 -2.56
C GLN A 56 -5.38 -20.34 -3.97
N SER A 57 -4.83 -21.52 -4.25
CA SER A 57 -4.94 -22.16 -5.57
C SER A 57 -6.39 -22.53 -5.95
N ASP A 58 -7.30 -22.62 -4.98
CA ASP A 58 -8.74 -22.81 -5.22
C ASP A 58 -9.50 -21.49 -5.49
N GLY A 59 -8.78 -20.36 -5.57
CA GLY A 59 -9.32 -19.01 -5.78
C GLY A 59 -9.92 -18.36 -4.53
N SER A 60 -9.93 -19.03 -3.38
CA SER A 60 -10.42 -18.43 -2.13
C SER A 60 -9.41 -17.44 -1.55
N ILE A 61 -9.89 -16.42 -0.84
CA ILE A 61 -9.03 -15.46 -0.12
C ILE A 61 -8.30 -16.22 1.00
N ALA A 62 -6.98 -16.07 1.09
CA ALA A 62 -6.21 -16.68 2.16
C ALA A 62 -6.62 -16.10 3.53
N PRO A 63 -6.56 -16.88 4.62
CA PRO A 63 -6.99 -16.41 5.94
C PRO A 63 -6.27 -15.14 6.40
N GLY A 64 -7.03 -14.16 6.90
CA GLY A 64 -6.49 -12.93 7.48
C GLY A 64 -6.06 -11.86 6.48
N GLN A 65 -6.25 -12.09 5.18
CA GLN A 65 -5.93 -11.10 4.15
C GLN A 65 -6.93 -9.94 4.17
N SER A 66 -6.39 -8.72 4.21
CA SER A 66 -7.18 -7.50 4.28
C SER A 66 -6.40 -6.31 3.71
N PHE A 67 -7.14 -5.32 3.22
CA PHE A 67 -6.61 -3.98 3.04
C PHE A 67 -6.69 -3.24 4.38
N GLY A 68 -5.67 -2.44 4.69
CA GLY A 68 -5.60 -1.69 5.94
C GLY A 68 -4.87 -0.36 5.78
N VAL A 69 -5.44 0.70 6.34
CA VAL A 69 -4.89 2.05 6.27
C VAL A 69 -5.20 2.86 7.53
N GLU A 70 -4.29 3.73 7.92
CA GLU A 70 -4.49 4.73 8.96
C GLU A 70 -4.59 6.12 8.31
N LEU A 71 -5.66 6.84 8.65
CA LEU A 71 -6.05 8.09 8.02
C LEU A 71 -6.25 9.17 9.06
N GLU A 72 -5.75 10.38 8.78
CA GLU A 72 -5.99 11.60 9.56
C GLU A 72 -6.80 12.58 8.73
N TYR A 73 -7.94 13.02 9.27
CA TYR A 73 -8.79 14.00 8.63
C TYR A 73 -8.42 15.42 9.06
N GLN A 74 -8.48 16.37 8.13
CA GLN A 74 -8.24 17.78 8.37
C GLN A 74 -9.12 18.65 7.49
N ASP A 75 -9.74 19.67 8.09
CA ASP A 75 -10.39 20.76 7.38
C ASP A 75 -9.92 22.12 7.95
N HIS A 76 -10.69 23.18 7.70
CA HIS A 76 -10.36 24.52 8.16
C HIS A 76 -10.85 24.86 9.58
N GLU A 77 -11.62 23.97 10.19
CA GLU A 77 -12.06 24.00 11.59
C GLU A 77 -11.38 22.87 12.38
N ASP A 78 -10.13 22.55 12.02
CA ASP A 78 -9.29 21.56 12.69
C ASP A 78 -9.95 20.16 12.82
N GLY A 79 -10.80 19.80 11.86
CA GLY A 79 -11.44 18.49 11.77
C GLY A 79 -12.87 18.44 12.31
N ASP A 80 -13.39 19.53 12.86
CA ASP A 80 -14.73 19.60 13.47
C ASP A 80 -15.88 19.51 12.44
N LEU A 81 -15.60 19.65 11.14
CA LEU A 81 -16.63 19.53 10.10
C LEU A 81 -16.85 18.09 9.62
N LEU A 82 -16.08 17.10 10.07
CA LEU A 82 -16.30 15.71 9.64
C LEU A 82 -17.65 15.20 10.16
N ALA A 83 -18.53 14.77 9.25
CA ALA A 83 -19.72 14.02 9.63
C ALA A 83 -19.43 12.50 9.58
N GLU A 84 -18.90 12.04 8.46
CA GLU A 84 -18.58 10.64 8.21
C GLU A 84 -17.61 10.48 7.04
N VAL A 85 -17.02 9.30 6.93
CA VAL A 85 -16.26 8.87 5.75
C VAL A 85 -16.97 7.66 5.14
N GLU A 86 -17.42 7.80 3.90
CA GLU A 86 -17.96 6.70 3.11
C GLU A 86 -16.81 5.94 2.44
N VAL A 87 -16.85 4.61 2.51
CA VAL A 87 -15.85 3.72 1.91
C VAL A 87 -16.50 2.94 0.78
N TYR A 88 -15.94 3.09 -0.41
CA TYR A 88 -16.36 2.41 -1.62
C TYR A 88 -15.32 1.37 -2.03
N VAL A 89 -15.79 0.24 -2.56
CA VAL A 89 -14.95 -0.82 -3.09
C VAL A 89 -15.28 -1.08 -4.56
N GLY A 90 -14.28 -1.27 -5.40
CA GLY A 90 -14.38 -1.64 -6.80
C GLY A 90 -13.42 -2.79 -7.14
N TYR A 91 -13.50 -3.30 -8.36
CA TYR A 91 -12.61 -4.37 -8.85
C TYR A 91 -12.15 -4.08 -10.27
N ARG A 92 -10.86 -4.32 -10.51
CA ARG A 92 -10.22 -4.27 -11.82
C ARG A 92 -9.65 -5.65 -12.15
N ASP A 93 -10.18 -6.24 -13.20
CA ASP A 93 -9.63 -7.44 -13.82
C ASP A 93 -8.49 -7.00 -14.74
N ASN A 94 -7.27 -7.30 -14.31
CA ASN A 94 -6.06 -7.01 -15.09
C ASN A 94 -5.55 -8.27 -15.80
N THR A 95 -6.25 -9.40 -15.63
CA THR A 95 -5.81 -10.69 -16.13
C THR A 95 -6.19 -10.85 -17.60
N ALA A 96 -5.17 -11.03 -18.44
CA ALA A 96 -5.37 -11.05 -19.88
C ALA A 96 -5.97 -12.39 -20.36
N GLY A 97 -7.03 -12.31 -21.18
CA GLY A 97 -7.58 -13.47 -21.89
C GLY A 97 -8.78 -14.15 -21.23
N GLY A 98 -9.27 -13.59 -20.11
CA GLY A 98 -10.50 -14.00 -19.42
C GLY A 98 -11.76 -13.23 -19.86
N THR A 99 -12.85 -13.44 -19.11
CA THR A 99 -14.03 -12.57 -19.16
C THR A 99 -13.75 -11.39 -18.26
N ASP A 100 -13.79 -10.17 -18.81
CA ASP A 100 -13.63 -8.93 -18.04
C ASP A 100 -14.67 -8.87 -16.91
N ASN A 101 -14.18 -9.05 -15.69
CA ASN A 101 -14.99 -9.09 -14.47
C ASN A 101 -14.95 -7.78 -13.68
N ASP A 102 -14.54 -6.67 -14.30
CA ASP A 102 -14.55 -5.34 -13.69
C ASP A 102 -15.86 -5.05 -12.94
N LYS A 103 -15.72 -4.57 -11.70
CA LYS A 103 -16.85 -4.12 -10.89
C LYS A 103 -16.70 -2.64 -10.60
N ALA A 104 -17.75 -1.88 -10.94
CA ALA A 104 -17.85 -0.49 -10.55
C ALA A 104 -17.84 -0.35 -9.03
N GLN A 105 -17.39 0.82 -8.55
CA GLN A 105 -17.30 1.07 -7.13
C GLN A 105 -18.69 1.11 -6.47
N VAL A 106 -18.85 0.39 -5.37
CA VAL A 106 -20.07 0.31 -4.55
C VAL A 106 -19.76 0.70 -3.11
N LEU A 107 -20.73 1.29 -2.41
CA LEU A 107 -20.57 1.64 -0.99
C LEU A 107 -20.47 0.36 -0.16
N ALA A 108 -19.31 0.15 0.48
CA ALA A 108 -19.08 -0.97 1.39
C ALA A 108 -19.51 -0.62 2.82
N THR A 109 -19.13 0.56 3.31
CA THR A 109 -19.45 0.98 4.68
C THR A 109 -19.36 2.50 4.85
N THR A 110 -19.82 2.98 5.99
CA THR A 110 -19.73 4.38 6.42
C THR A 110 -19.13 4.44 7.81
N ILE A 111 -18.06 5.21 7.97
CA ILE A 111 -17.35 5.43 9.23
C ILE A 111 -17.82 6.76 9.80
N PRO A 112 -18.64 6.78 10.86
CA PRO A 112 -19.09 8.04 11.46
C PRO A 112 -17.90 8.76 12.12
N ALA A 113 -17.95 10.09 12.18
CA ALA A 113 -16.92 10.89 12.85
C ALA A 113 -16.69 10.48 14.32
N SER A 114 -17.72 9.93 14.99
CA SER A 114 -17.62 9.41 16.35
C SER A 114 -16.69 8.19 16.51
N SER A 115 -16.33 7.52 15.41
CA SER A 115 -15.37 6.41 15.41
C SER A 115 -13.91 6.88 15.35
N PHE A 116 -13.68 8.17 15.11
CA PHE A 116 -12.34 8.74 15.06
C PHE A 116 -11.85 9.07 16.46
N SER A 117 -10.54 8.90 16.66
CA SER A 117 -9.83 9.29 17.88
C SER A 117 -9.02 10.56 17.63
N THR A 118 -8.61 11.26 18.69
CA THR A 118 -7.74 12.45 18.55
C THR A 118 -6.28 12.02 18.37
N GLY A 119 -5.69 12.34 17.22
CA GLY A 119 -4.28 12.11 16.92
C GLY A 119 -3.33 13.10 17.60
N GLU A 120 -2.02 12.93 17.39
CA GLU A 120 -0.97 13.76 18.01
C GLU A 120 -1.06 15.24 17.64
N ARG A 121 -1.64 15.54 16.47
CA ARG A 121 -1.85 16.91 15.97
C ARG A 121 -3.14 17.55 16.46
N GLY A 122 -3.91 16.85 17.30
CA GLY A 122 -5.25 17.27 17.71
C GLY A 122 -6.35 16.99 16.67
N LEU A 123 -6.00 16.35 15.55
CA LEU A 123 -6.92 16.07 14.43
C LEU A 123 -7.57 14.68 14.54
N PRO A 124 -8.74 14.45 13.93
CA PRO A 124 -9.38 13.12 13.91
C PRO A 124 -8.55 12.08 13.15
N VAL A 125 -8.31 10.93 13.77
CA VAL A 125 -7.58 9.78 13.22
C VAL A 125 -8.42 8.50 13.30
N VAL A 126 -8.41 7.70 12.23
CA VAL A 126 -9.02 6.37 12.18
C VAL A 126 -8.07 5.35 11.59
N SER A 127 -8.08 4.13 12.14
CA SER A 127 -7.51 2.94 11.52
C SER A 127 -8.64 2.14 10.91
N TYR A 128 -8.60 1.93 9.59
CA TYR A 128 -9.62 1.21 8.84
C TYR A 128 -9.03 -0.04 8.21
N SER A 129 -9.80 -1.12 8.20
CA SER A 129 -9.47 -2.34 7.50
C SER A 129 -10.73 -2.98 6.94
N ILE A 130 -10.59 -3.62 5.77
CA ILE A 130 -11.61 -4.42 5.12
C ILE A 130 -10.98 -5.71 4.58
N SER A 131 -11.57 -6.85 4.90
CA SER A 131 -11.09 -8.15 4.45
C SER A 131 -11.39 -8.39 2.96
N GLY A 132 -10.63 -9.29 2.33
CA GLY A 132 -10.92 -9.72 0.96
C GLY A 132 -12.35 -10.26 0.80
N ASP A 133 -12.82 -11.06 1.75
CA ASP A 133 -14.18 -11.63 1.75
C ASP A 133 -15.28 -10.54 1.83
N GLU A 134 -15.07 -9.49 2.63
CA GLU A 134 -16.00 -8.36 2.71
C GLU A 134 -16.04 -7.57 1.40
N MET A 135 -14.89 -7.35 0.76
CA MET A 135 -14.83 -6.69 -0.56
C MET A 135 -15.58 -7.52 -1.61
N LEU A 136 -15.33 -8.83 -1.69
CA LEU A 136 -16.05 -9.74 -2.57
C LEU A 136 -17.56 -9.71 -2.34
N SER A 137 -17.97 -9.77 -1.07
CA SER A 137 -19.38 -9.74 -0.68
C SER A 137 -20.06 -8.43 -1.09
N ALA A 138 -19.41 -7.29 -0.89
CA ALA A 138 -19.93 -5.98 -1.28
C ALA A 138 -20.09 -5.86 -2.81
N LEU A 139 -19.15 -6.41 -3.56
CA LEU A 139 -19.13 -6.39 -5.03
C LEU A 139 -20.05 -7.43 -5.66
N GLY A 140 -20.51 -8.42 -4.89
CA GLY A 140 -21.17 -9.61 -5.45
C GLY A 140 -20.26 -10.37 -6.42
N LEU A 141 -18.95 -10.32 -6.20
CA LEU A 141 -17.93 -10.98 -7.00
C LEU A 141 -17.62 -12.35 -6.37
N PRO A 142 -17.83 -13.48 -7.06
CA PRO A 142 -17.41 -14.77 -6.55
C PRO A 142 -15.88 -14.86 -6.55
N SER A 143 -15.30 -15.52 -5.55
CA SER A 143 -13.84 -15.65 -5.44
C SER A 143 -13.21 -16.41 -6.62
N SER A 144 -13.98 -17.27 -7.30
CA SER A 144 -13.54 -17.96 -8.52
C SER A 144 -13.34 -17.05 -9.74
N GLU A 145 -13.78 -15.79 -9.67
CA GLU A 145 -13.55 -14.76 -10.71
C GLU A 145 -12.37 -13.84 -10.34
N VAL A 146 -11.60 -14.20 -9.31
CA VAL A 146 -10.43 -13.45 -8.85
C VAL A 146 -9.15 -14.16 -9.23
N GLU A 147 -8.25 -13.47 -9.91
CA GLU A 147 -6.99 -14.01 -10.37
C GLU A 147 -5.80 -13.17 -9.88
N GLY A 148 -4.64 -13.80 -9.78
CA GLY A 148 -3.41 -13.10 -9.37
C GLY A 148 -3.04 -12.01 -10.37
N GLY A 149 -2.76 -10.81 -9.87
CA GLY A 149 -2.53 -9.60 -10.69
C GLY A 149 -3.72 -8.66 -10.79
N ASP A 150 -4.92 -9.12 -10.43
CA ASP A 150 -6.11 -8.27 -10.34
C ASP A 150 -6.02 -7.30 -9.16
N GLN A 151 -6.92 -6.32 -9.12
CA GLN A 151 -6.88 -5.26 -8.11
C GLN A 151 -8.25 -4.93 -7.54
N PHE A 152 -8.33 -4.88 -6.21
CA PHE A 152 -9.42 -4.17 -5.53
C PHE A 152 -9.12 -2.68 -5.49
N GLU A 153 -10.11 -1.86 -5.79
CA GLU A 153 -10.06 -0.40 -5.61
C GLU A 153 -10.77 -0.04 -4.30
N ILE A 154 -10.13 0.72 -3.41
CA ILE A 154 -10.72 1.21 -2.17
C ILE A 154 -10.72 2.73 -2.20
N ARG A 155 -11.90 3.34 -2.34
CA ARG A 155 -12.07 4.80 -2.39
C ARG A 155 -12.75 5.31 -1.13
N PHE A 156 -12.19 6.36 -0.55
CA PHE A 156 -12.74 7.10 0.57
C PHE A 156 -13.40 8.38 0.09
N GLU A 157 -14.52 8.75 0.70
CA GLU A 157 -15.21 10.01 0.48
C GLU A 157 -15.52 10.65 1.84
N ALA A 158 -14.92 11.80 2.11
CA ALA A 158 -15.19 12.55 3.33
C ALA A 158 -16.47 13.36 3.13
N VAL A 159 -17.44 13.16 4.02
CA VAL A 159 -18.72 13.88 4.05
C VAL A 159 -18.70 14.84 5.24
N LEU A 160 -18.91 16.13 4.97
CA LEU A 160 -18.89 17.17 5.99
C LEU A 160 -20.30 17.42 6.56
N THR A 161 -20.36 18.02 7.74
CA THR A 161 -21.61 18.38 8.44
C THR A 161 -22.49 19.38 7.65
N ASP A 162 -21.89 20.13 6.73
CA ASP A 162 -22.57 21.06 5.82
C ASP A 162 -22.99 20.44 4.48
N GLY A 163 -22.72 19.14 4.27
CA GLY A 163 -23.09 18.37 3.09
C GLY A 163 -22.07 18.38 1.95
N ARG A 164 -20.94 19.10 2.08
CA ARG A 164 -19.83 19.00 1.11
C ARG A 164 -19.18 17.63 1.16
N ARG A 165 -18.65 17.20 0.02
CA ARG A 165 -18.06 15.87 -0.18
C ARG A 165 -16.72 16.02 -0.90
N TYR A 166 -15.71 15.30 -0.43
CA TYR A 166 -14.38 15.28 -1.02
C TYR A 166 -13.88 13.86 -1.19
N SER A 167 -13.44 13.52 -2.40
CA SER A 167 -12.89 12.21 -2.74
C SER A 167 -11.78 12.33 -3.81
N PHE A 168 -11.43 11.21 -4.44
CA PHE A 168 -10.36 11.09 -5.42
C PHE A 168 -10.48 12.10 -6.58
N ALA A 169 -11.71 12.38 -7.04
CA ALA A 169 -11.95 13.31 -8.13
C ALA A 169 -11.67 14.78 -7.77
N ASP A 170 -11.65 15.11 -6.47
CA ASP A 170 -11.45 16.46 -5.95
C ASP A 170 -9.97 16.77 -5.67
N ASN A 171 -9.08 15.81 -5.97
CA ASN A 171 -7.65 16.00 -5.86
C ASN A 171 -7.14 17.05 -6.86
N SER A 172 -6.85 18.25 -6.36
CA SER A 172 -5.94 19.17 -7.04
C SER A 172 -4.50 18.66 -6.81
N GLY A 173 -3.65 18.63 -7.85
CA GLY A 173 -2.34 17.94 -7.84
C GLY A 173 -1.33 18.34 -6.74
N THR A 174 -1.66 19.32 -5.88
CA THR A 174 -0.92 19.65 -4.64
C THR A 174 -1.29 18.75 -3.45
N ILE A 175 -2.47 18.13 -3.44
CA ILE A 175 -3.02 17.32 -2.33
C ILE A 175 -2.53 15.85 -2.39
N THR A 176 -2.15 15.37 -3.57
CA THR A 176 -1.54 14.05 -3.77
C THR A 176 -0.01 14.05 -3.60
N GLY A 177 0.61 15.22 -3.43
CA GLY A 177 2.03 15.34 -3.12
C GLY A 177 2.37 14.95 -1.67
N SER A 178 3.66 14.79 -1.39
CA SER A 178 4.19 14.28 -0.11
C SER A 178 3.77 15.04 1.16
N TYR A 179 3.19 16.24 1.02
CA TYR A 179 2.76 17.06 2.15
C TYR A 179 1.36 16.71 2.68
N PHE A 180 0.41 16.39 1.79
CA PHE A 180 -0.95 16.06 2.18
C PHE A 180 -1.23 14.56 2.09
N SER A 181 -0.54 13.82 1.23
CA SER A 181 -0.62 12.35 1.10
C SER A 181 -2.05 11.83 1.17
N SER A 182 -2.97 12.52 0.49
CA SER A 182 -4.41 12.26 0.57
C SER A 182 -4.91 11.77 -0.79
N PRO A 183 -4.60 10.51 -1.16
CA PRO A 183 -5.00 10.02 -2.47
C PRO A 183 -6.51 9.77 -2.53
N PHE A 184 -7.21 9.54 -1.41
CA PHE A 184 -8.60 9.09 -1.36
C PHE A 184 -8.90 7.78 -2.11
N LEU A 185 -7.97 7.24 -2.90
CA LEU A 185 -8.08 6.00 -3.64
C LEU A 185 -6.82 5.17 -3.39
N TYR A 186 -7.03 3.92 -3.03
CA TYR A 186 -5.99 2.91 -2.85
C TYR A 186 -6.32 1.70 -3.71
N THR A 187 -5.30 0.93 -4.01
CA THR A 187 -5.45 -0.37 -4.67
C THR A 187 -4.86 -1.45 -3.78
N ALA A 188 -5.57 -2.55 -3.64
CA ALA A 188 -5.03 -3.78 -3.05
C ALA A 188 -4.82 -4.80 -4.16
N THR A 189 -3.56 -5.20 -4.38
CA THR A 189 -3.21 -6.14 -5.45
C THR A 189 -3.49 -7.56 -5.01
N VAL A 190 -4.13 -8.33 -5.87
CA VAL A 190 -4.32 -9.77 -5.65
C VAL A 190 -3.02 -10.48 -5.97
N VAL A 191 -2.51 -11.22 -5.01
CA VAL A 191 -1.31 -12.06 -5.13
C VAL A 191 -1.68 -13.50 -4.86
N CYS A 192 -0.87 -14.46 -5.27
CA CYS A 192 -1.12 -15.85 -4.97
C CYS A 192 -0.32 -16.26 -3.74
N ALA A 193 -1.01 -16.83 -2.75
CA ALA A 193 -0.38 -17.37 -1.56
C ALA A 193 0.51 -18.56 -1.94
N PRO A 194 1.59 -18.81 -1.19
CA PRO A 194 2.37 -20.03 -1.37
C PRO A 194 1.45 -21.26 -1.31
N SER A 195 1.51 -22.09 -2.35
CA SER A 195 0.71 -23.30 -2.48
C SER A 195 1.51 -24.54 -2.08
N LYS A 196 0.79 -25.60 -1.74
CA LYS A 196 1.38 -26.88 -1.38
C LYS A 196 2.15 -27.45 -2.59
N PRO A 197 3.47 -27.68 -2.48
CA PRO A 197 4.24 -28.22 -3.58
C PRO A 197 3.87 -29.68 -3.86
N THR A 198 3.92 -30.09 -5.12
CA THR A 198 3.75 -31.50 -5.48
C THR A 198 4.89 -32.33 -4.93
N ALA A 199 4.50 -33.34 -4.14
CA ALA A 199 5.41 -34.33 -3.60
C ALA A 199 6.11 -35.15 -4.69
N GLY A 200 7.41 -35.36 -4.52
CA GLY A 200 8.23 -36.12 -5.45
C GLY A 200 9.58 -35.46 -5.72
N VAL A 201 10.22 -35.88 -6.80
CA VAL A 201 11.56 -35.39 -7.16
C VAL A 201 11.43 -34.18 -8.06
N TRP A 202 11.95 -33.06 -7.58
CA TRP A 202 12.13 -31.83 -8.34
C TRP A 202 13.54 -31.78 -8.93
N SER A 203 13.69 -31.10 -10.05
CA SER A 203 14.98 -31.00 -10.75
C SER A 203 15.31 -29.56 -11.11
N LEU A 204 16.54 -29.16 -10.81
CA LEU A 204 17.10 -27.85 -11.08
C LEU A 204 18.22 -28.00 -12.11
N ALA A 205 17.96 -27.58 -13.34
CA ALA A 205 18.95 -27.53 -14.40
C ALA A 205 19.66 -26.17 -14.38
N MET A 206 20.97 -26.17 -14.19
CA MET A 206 21.80 -24.99 -14.03
C MET A 206 22.79 -24.89 -15.19
N GLN A 207 23.05 -23.68 -15.69
CA GLN A 207 24.06 -23.41 -16.69
C GLN A 207 24.86 -22.15 -16.36
N ASP A 208 26.11 -22.16 -16.78
CA ASP A 208 27.02 -21.03 -16.76
C ASP A 208 27.62 -20.82 -18.15
N SER A 209 27.49 -19.60 -18.68
CA SER A 209 27.91 -19.29 -20.05
C SER A 209 29.42 -19.18 -20.25
N TYR A 210 30.19 -18.91 -19.19
CA TYR A 210 31.63 -18.77 -19.24
C TYR A 210 32.35 -20.09 -18.95
N GLY A 211 31.82 -20.86 -18.00
CA GLY A 211 32.21 -22.22 -17.71
C GLY A 211 33.14 -22.38 -16.51
N ASP A 212 33.04 -21.54 -15.49
CA ASP A 212 33.87 -21.62 -14.27
C ASP A 212 33.08 -21.76 -12.95
N GLY A 213 31.79 -22.10 -13.04
CA GLY A 213 30.88 -22.20 -11.90
C GLY A 213 30.01 -20.97 -11.78
N TRP A 214 29.39 -20.74 -10.63
CA TRP A 214 28.49 -19.59 -10.41
C TRP A 214 29.08 -18.55 -9.46
N ASN A 215 30.36 -18.69 -9.14
CA ASN A 215 31.16 -17.72 -8.38
C ASN A 215 30.46 -17.16 -7.11
N GLY A 216 29.82 -18.04 -6.35
CA GLY A 216 29.14 -17.69 -5.10
C GLY A 216 27.65 -17.36 -5.25
N ALA A 217 27.10 -17.37 -6.47
CA ALA A 217 25.66 -17.35 -6.69
C ALA A 217 25.03 -18.73 -6.44
N ALA A 218 23.74 -18.74 -6.08
CA ALA A 218 23.00 -19.97 -5.83
C ALA A 218 21.48 -19.78 -6.00
N VAL A 219 20.78 -20.87 -6.29
CA VAL A 219 19.33 -20.99 -6.08
C VAL A 219 19.09 -21.44 -4.65
N LEU A 220 18.34 -20.66 -3.89
CA LEU A 220 17.88 -20.97 -2.55
C LEU A 220 16.49 -21.60 -2.64
N VAL A 221 16.36 -22.86 -2.26
CA VAL A 221 15.08 -23.55 -2.15
C VAL A 221 14.76 -23.68 -0.67
N THR A 222 13.63 -23.13 -0.24
CA THR A 222 13.15 -23.21 1.14
C THR A 222 11.88 -24.03 1.18
N ILE A 223 11.89 -25.12 1.94
CA ILE A 223 10.72 -26.00 2.15
C ILE A 223 10.39 -25.95 3.64
N ASP A 224 9.16 -25.57 3.99
CA ASP A 224 8.69 -25.44 5.37
C ASP A 224 9.65 -24.68 6.31
N GLY A 225 10.33 -23.67 5.75
CA GLY A 225 11.29 -22.81 6.46
C GLY A 225 12.73 -23.34 6.52
N GLU A 226 13.01 -24.53 6.00
CA GLU A 226 14.37 -25.06 5.85
C GLU A 226 14.94 -24.72 4.46
N THR A 227 16.00 -23.91 4.43
CA THR A 227 16.63 -23.45 3.18
C THR A 227 17.84 -24.30 2.79
N THR A 228 17.87 -24.76 1.55
CA THR A 228 19.03 -25.39 0.91
C THR A 228 19.48 -24.56 -0.29
N ALA A 229 20.79 -24.34 -0.41
CA ALA A 229 21.40 -23.61 -1.53
C ALA A 229 21.96 -24.58 -2.58
N TYR A 230 21.65 -24.33 -3.85
CA TYR A 230 22.12 -25.10 -5.01
C TYR A 230 22.89 -24.18 -5.96
N SER A 231 24.08 -24.60 -6.35
CA SER A 231 24.90 -23.94 -7.37
C SER A 231 25.67 -24.97 -8.18
N LEU A 232 26.21 -24.58 -9.35
CA LEU A 232 27.14 -25.43 -10.10
C LEU A 232 28.35 -25.83 -9.24
N ASP A 233 28.88 -24.89 -8.45
CA ASP A 233 29.99 -25.15 -7.53
C ASP A 233 29.65 -26.24 -6.51
N SER A 234 28.43 -26.24 -5.98
CA SER A 234 27.98 -27.20 -4.97
C SER A 234 27.90 -28.63 -5.49
N ILE A 235 27.68 -28.81 -6.79
CA ILE A 235 27.62 -30.11 -7.46
C ILE A 235 28.92 -30.46 -8.20
N GLY A 236 29.94 -29.62 -8.12
CA GLY A 236 31.26 -29.84 -8.72
C GLY A 236 31.29 -29.70 -10.24
N GLU A 237 30.35 -28.94 -10.81
CA GLU A 237 30.26 -28.64 -12.24
C GLU A 237 30.66 -27.19 -12.51
N ALA A 238 31.10 -26.90 -13.74
CA ALA A 238 31.56 -25.56 -14.11
C ALA A 238 30.75 -24.91 -15.24
N VAL A 239 30.11 -25.72 -16.10
CA VAL A 239 29.38 -25.22 -17.29
C VAL A 239 27.89 -25.51 -17.20
N ALA A 240 27.52 -26.74 -16.82
CA ALA A 240 26.13 -27.13 -16.70
C ALA A 240 26.00 -28.34 -15.77
N GLY A 241 24.89 -28.43 -15.06
CA GLY A 241 24.60 -29.55 -14.18
C GLY A 241 23.14 -29.60 -13.77
N VAL A 242 22.72 -30.74 -13.23
CA VAL A 242 21.36 -30.94 -12.72
C VAL A 242 21.43 -31.36 -11.27
N ALA A 243 20.85 -30.57 -10.39
CA ALA A 243 20.58 -30.96 -9.01
C ALA A 243 19.15 -31.48 -8.89
N THR A 244 18.92 -32.37 -7.93
CA THR A 244 17.57 -32.86 -7.59
C THR A 244 17.34 -32.79 -6.11
N PHE A 245 16.11 -32.52 -5.71
CA PHE A 245 15.67 -32.58 -4.32
C PHE A 245 14.29 -33.22 -4.22
N VAL A 246 13.98 -33.72 -3.03
CA VAL A 246 12.71 -34.39 -2.74
C VAL A 246 11.84 -33.40 -1.99
N VAL A 247 10.61 -33.24 -2.45
CA VAL A 247 9.50 -32.65 -1.68
C VAL A 247 8.69 -33.82 -1.13
N ASP A 248 8.56 -33.88 0.19
CA ASP A 248 7.79 -34.92 0.87
C ASP A 248 6.27 -34.61 0.82
N ALA A 249 5.45 -35.63 1.10
CA ALA A 249 4.00 -35.50 0.98
C ALA A 249 3.35 -34.60 2.06
N ASP A 250 4.06 -34.38 3.15
CA ASP A 250 3.68 -33.53 4.28
C ASP A 250 4.26 -32.12 4.22
N ASP A 251 5.11 -31.81 3.24
CA ASP A 251 5.55 -30.44 3.00
C ASP A 251 4.36 -29.57 2.57
N GLU A 252 4.27 -28.35 3.12
CA GLU A 252 3.12 -27.46 2.90
C GLU A 252 3.49 -26.18 2.13
N VAL A 253 4.73 -25.72 2.21
CA VAL A 253 5.18 -24.48 1.57
C VAL A 253 6.56 -24.65 0.95
N ILE A 254 6.69 -24.19 -0.29
CA ILE A 254 7.98 -24.03 -0.98
C ILE A 254 8.18 -22.56 -1.35
N SER A 255 9.43 -22.10 -1.33
CA SER A 255 9.87 -20.80 -1.85
C SER A 255 11.18 -20.96 -2.58
N VAL A 256 11.35 -20.24 -3.70
CA VAL A 256 12.57 -20.28 -4.51
C VAL A 256 13.08 -18.86 -4.74
N GLN A 257 14.32 -18.61 -4.35
CA GLN A 257 14.97 -17.32 -4.54
C GLN A 257 16.33 -17.50 -5.19
N TYR A 258 16.78 -16.47 -5.90
CA TYR A 258 18.16 -16.41 -6.36
C TYR A 258 19.01 -15.57 -5.40
N GLN A 259 20.15 -16.12 -5.00
CA GLN A 259 21.21 -15.40 -4.32
C GLN A 259 22.25 -14.95 -5.35
N SER A 260 22.45 -13.63 -5.44
CA SER A 260 23.47 -13.03 -6.29
C SER A 260 24.88 -13.40 -5.85
N GLY A 261 25.76 -13.58 -6.84
CA GLY A 261 27.20 -13.77 -6.69
C GLY A 261 27.98 -12.81 -7.59
N ASP A 262 29.21 -13.19 -7.91
CA ASP A 262 29.93 -12.51 -8.98
C ASP A 262 29.41 -13.03 -10.34
N TRP A 263 29.38 -12.15 -11.35
CA TRP A 263 29.05 -12.50 -12.75
C TRP A 263 27.65 -13.10 -13.00
N ASP A 264 26.61 -12.66 -12.28
CA ASP A 264 25.20 -13.07 -12.50
C ASP A 264 24.74 -13.04 -13.97
N SER A 265 25.38 -12.25 -14.84
CA SER A 265 25.15 -12.25 -16.29
C SER A 265 25.42 -13.58 -16.99
N GLU A 266 26.11 -14.50 -16.35
CA GLU A 266 26.49 -15.81 -16.90
C GLU A 266 25.52 -16.92 -16.49
N VAL A 267 24.67 -16.64 -15.50
CA VAL A 267 23.82 -17.61 -14.80
C VAL A 267 22.46 -17.77 -15.47
N THR A 268 22.12 -18.99 -15.86
CA THR A 268 20.74 -19.38 -16.24
C THR A 268 20.33 -20.68 -15.55
N PHE A 269 19.05 -20.82 -15.23
CA PHE A 269 18.52 -22.08 -14.69
C PHE A 269 17.04 -22.30 -14.96
N GLN A 270 16.64 -23.57 -15.00
CA GLN A 270 15.25 -24.00 -14.98
C GLN A 270 14.98 -24.89 -13.77
N LEU A 271 13.89 -24.61 -13.05
CA LEU A 271 13.34 -25.50 -12.04
C LEU A 271 12.12 -26.22 -12.62
N THR A 272 12.14 -27.55 -12.56
CA THR A 272 11.04 -28.41 -12.97
C THR A 272 10.48 -29.17 -11.78
N SER A 273 9.18 -29.07 -11.57
CA SER A 273 8.49 -29.73 -10.46
C SER A 273 8.29 -31.22 -10.66
N ALA A 274 7.83 -31.92 -9.62
CA ALA A 274 7.57 -33.35 -9.68
C ALA A 274 6.47 -33.73 -10.71
N ASN A 275 5.60 -32.79 -11.09
CA ASN A 275 4.61 -32.96 -12.15
C ASN A 275 5.19 -32.83 -13.57
N GLY A 276 6.47 -32.45 -13.69
CA GLY A 276 7.14 -32.22 -14.98
C GLY A 276 6.93 -30.82 -15.57
N ASN A 277 6.34 -29.89 -14.79
CA ASN A 277 6.17 -28.50 -15.22
C ASN A 277 7.43 -27.69 -14.91
N THR A 278 7.89 -26.87 -15.87
CA THR A 278 8.90 -25.86 -15.58
C THR A 278 8.23 -24.69 -14.86
N VAL A 279 8.59 -24.49 -13.59
CA VAL A 279 7.97 -23.50 -12.70
C VAL A 279 8.87 -22.27 -12.50
N VAL A 280 10.16 -22.37 -12.83
CA VAL A 280 11.08 -21.24 -12.95
C VAL A 280 11.91 -21.42 -14.21
N ASP A 281 12.04 -20.37 -15.02
CA ASP A 281 12.99 -20.27 -16.13
C ASP A 281 13.64 -18.87 -16.05
N ALA A 282 14.86 -18.82 -15.53
CA ALA A 282 15.49 -17.58 -15.11
C ALA A 282 16.88 -17.38 -15.72
N GLY A 283 17.21 -16.12 -15.98
CA GLY A 283 18.49 -15.67 -16.50
C GLY A 283 18.50 -15.39 -18.01
N PRO A 284 19.62 -14.86 -18.55
CA PRO A 284 20.81 -14.41 -17.81
C PRO A 284 20.50 -13.23 -16.88
N SER A 285 21.31 -13.04 -15.82
CA SER A 285 21.06 -12.07 -14.74
C SER A 285 19.72 -12.26 -14.02
N PRO A 286 19.50 -13.41 -13.33
CA PRO A 286 18.29 -13.62 -12.54
C PRO A 286 18.10 -12.52 -11.48
N SER A 287 16.84 -12.18 -11.17
CA SER A 287 16.54 -11.21 -10.12
C SER A 287 16.85 -11.79 -8.75
N ALA A 288 17.74 -11.14 -8.00
CA ALA A 288 18.17 -11.63 -6.69
C ALA A 288 17.25 -11.16 -5.55
N GLY A 289 17.08 -12.00 -4.54
CA GLY A 289 16.36 -11.67 -3.30
C GLY A 289 14.85 -11.47 -3.45
N VAL A 290 14.26 -11.91 -4.57
CA VAL A 290 12.82 -11.93 -4.81
C VAL A 290 12.35 -13.38 -4.94
N GLU A 291 11.07 -13.61 -4.63
CA GLU A 291 10.42 -14.89 -4.92
C GLU A 291 10.36 -15.10 -6.44
N LEU A 292 10.69 -16.32 -6.88
CA LEU A 292 10.74 -16.69 -8.29
C LEU A 292 9.61 -17.63 -8.69
N LEU A 293 8.93 -18.26 -7.73
CA LEU A 293 7.74 -19.06 -8.02
C LEU A 293 6.53 -18.15 -8.29
N ASP A 294 5.82 -18.48 -9.37
CA ASP A 294 4.45 -18.05 -9.56
C ASP A 294 3.53 -19.12 -8.97
N TYR A 295 2.82 -18.77 -7.89
CA TYR A 295 1.90 -19.67 -7.20
C TYR A 295 0.49 -19.70 -7.81
N CYS A 296 0.19 -18.83 -8.77
CA CYS A 296 -1.15 -18.72 -9.37
C CYS A 296 -1.52 -19.91 -10.26
N PRO A 297 -0.64 -20.42 -11.14
CA PRO A 297 -0.86 -21.68 -11.80
C PRO A 297 -0.68 -22.77 -10.74
N ASP A 298 -1.73 -23.53 -10.42
CA ASP A 298 -1.68 -24.69 -9.50
C ASP A 298 -0.87 -25.85 -10.14
N ASN A 299 0.42 -25.59 -10.38
CA ASN A 299 1.30 -26.40 -11.23
C ASN A 299 2.61 -26.78 -10.54
N LEU A 300 2.79 -26.37 -9.27
CA LEU A 300 3.91 -26.71 -8.41
C LEU A 300 3.87 -28.19 -8.05
#